data_AF-A0A6J1X326-F1
#
_entry.id   AF-A0A6J1X326-F1
#
_cell.length_a   1.000
_cell.length_b   1.000
_cell.length_c   1.000
_cell.angle_alpha   90.00
_cell.angle_beta   90.00
_cell.angle_gamma   90.00
#
_symmetry.space_group_name_H-M   'P 1'
#
loop_
_entity.id
_entity.type
_entity.pdbx_description
1 polymer ?
#
loop_
_entity_poly.entity_id
_entity_poly.type
_entity_poly.pdbx_seq_one_letter_code
_entity_poly.pdbx_strand_id
1 'polypeptide(L)'
;MSNDNSLDLHYVHQSFQRSLKENDDVVIEAYIDGYNELVKFLNLIGTVFSFVSSDVKSKIKVMEKHKEGENAVHYESFKKMMKFEKETSLHEKSGFVSGSRTMLRLHRGLGLYKNIIKIV
;
A
#
# COMPACT_ATOMS: atom_id res chain seq x y z
N MET A 1 6.55 -7.01 -27.45
CA MET A 1 5.83 -7.09 -26.16
C MET A 1 6.88 -6.96 -25.09
N SER A 2 7.13 -5.74 -24.62
CA SER A 2 8.20 -5.46 -23.67
C SER A 2 7.84 -6.10 -22.34
N ASN A 3 8.70 -6.96 -21.81
CA ASN A 3 8.60 -7.46 -20.44
C ASN A 3 8.71 -6.25 -19.49
N ASP A 4 7.57 -5.70 -19.08
CA ASP A 4 7.45 -4.69 -18.01
C ASP A 4 7.66 -5.37 -16.64
N ASN A 5 8.81 -6.02 -16.51
CA ASN A 5 9.25 -6.74 -15.31
C ASN A 5 10.57 -6.14 -14.79
N SER A 6 11.00 -4.97 -15.28
CA SER A 6 12.14 -4.28 -14.70
C SER A 6 11.71 -3.50 -13.46
N LEU A 7 12.37 -3.76 -12.33
CA LEU A 7 12.25 -2.92 -11.14
C LEU A 7 12.87 -1.54 -11.40
N ASP A 8 12.11 -0.49 -11.14
CA ASP A 8 12.63 0.87 -11.05
C ASP A 8 12.73 1.31 -9.58
N LEU A 9 13.91 1.15 -8.99
CA LEU A 9 14.17 1.55 -7.60
C LEU A 9 14.10 3.07 -7.40
N HIS A 10 14.34 3.86 -8.46
CA HIS A 10 14.17 5.31 -8.41
C HIS A 10 12.68 5.66 -8.30
N TYR A 11 11.83 4.99 -9.07
CA TYR A 11 10.38 5.13 -8.96
C TYR A 11 9.86 4.70 -7.58
N VAL A 12 10.35 3.59 -7.01
CA VAL A 12 10.02 3.18 -5.63
C VAL A 12 10.29 4.32 -4.65
N HIS A 13 11.52 4.86 -4.68
CA HIS A 13 11.94 5.94 -3.78
C HIS A 13 11.08 7.19 -3.98
N GLN A 14 10.88 7.59 -5.24
CA GLN A 14 10.11 8.78 -5.57
C GLN A 14 8.64 8.67 -5.14
N SER A 15 8.02 7.50 -5.32
CA SER A 15 6.65 7.23 -4.89
C SER A 15 6.52 7.32 -3.37
N PHE A 16 7.45 6.74 -2.61
CA PHE A 16 7.46 6.90 -1.16
C PHE A 16 7.73 8.34 -0.72
N GLN A 17 8.59 9.09 -1.41
CA GLN A 17 8.79 10.52 -1.13
C GLN A 17 7.52 11.33 -1.38
N ARG A 18 6.85 11.13 -2.51
CA ARG A 18 5.56 11.78 -2.84
C ARG A 18 4.44 11.37 -1.90
N SER A 19 4.54 10.19 -1.30
CA SER A 19 3.58 9.74 -0.30
C SER A 19 3.65 10.56 0.98
N LEU A 20 4.78 11.19 1.30
CA LEU A 20 4.91 12.04 2.48
C LEU A 20 4.26 13.40 2.24
N LYS A 21 3.32 13.75 3.11
CA LYS A 21 2.62 15.03 3.10
C LYS A 21 3.02 15.84 4.34
N GLU A 22 2.78 17.14 4.29
CA GLU A 22 2.90 18.02 5.46
C GLU A 22 2.05 17.52 6.63
N ASN A 23 2.46 17.93 7.85
CA ASN A 23 1.81 17.56 9.10
C ASN A 23 1.77 16.04 9.35
N ASP A 24 2.83 15.29 9.04
CA ASP A 24 2.91 13.84 9.29
C ASP A 24 1.74 13.03 8.72
N ASP A 25 1.25 13.40 7.53
CA ASP A 25 0.21 12.67 6.81
C ASP A 25 0.80 11.93 5.60
N VAL A 26 0.07 10.96 5.08
CA VAL A 26 0.51 10.10 3.97
C VAL A 26 -0.54 10.06 2.88
N VAL A 27 -0.15 10.38 1.64
CA VAL A 27 -0.97 10.23 0.45
C VAL A 27 -1.06 8.76 0.09
N ILE A 28 -2.28 8.20 0.13
CA ILE A 28 -2.51 6.75 -0.03
C ILE A 28 -2.12 6.28 -1.44
N GLU A 29 -2.42 7.08 -2.46
CA GLU A 29 -2.12 6.74 -3.85
C GLU A 29 -0.63 6.55 -4.11
N ALA A 30 0.18 7.57 -3.82
CA ALA A 30 1.62 7.49 -3.98
C ALA A 30 2.25 6.38 -3.09
N TYR A 31 1.65 6.09 -1.94
CA TYR A 31 2.07 4.96 -1.11
C TYR A 31 1.81 3.61 -1.81
N ILE A 32 0.64 3.43 -2.41
CA ILE A 32 0.27 2.23 -3.18
C ILE A 32 1.18 2.07 -4.40
N ASP A 33 1.49 3.16 -5.11
CA ASP A 33 2.41 3.14 -6.26
C ASP A 33 3.79 2.58 -5.88
N GLY A 34 4.32 3.01 -4.73
CA GLY A 34 5.56 2.45 -4.19
C GLY A 34 5.47 0.95 -3.91
N TYR A 35 4.34 0.46 -3.39
CA TYR A 35 4.12 -0.97 -3.16
C TYR A 35 3.94 -1.78 -4.45
N ASN A 36 3.26 -1.23 -5.46
CA ASN A 36 3.12 -1.89 -6.76
C ASN A 36 4.48 -2.15 -7.40
N GLU A 37 5.40 -1.21 -7.28
CA GLU A 37 6.76 -1.37 -7.79
C GLU A 37 7.59 -2.36 -6.93
N LEU A 38 7.44 -2.33 -5.59
CA LEU A 38 8.03 -3.36 -4.71
C LEU A 38 7.49 -4.78 -4.99
N VAL A 39 6.25 -4.91 -5.45
CA VAL A 39 5.68 -6.18 -5.86
C VAL A 39 6.37 -6.72 -7.12
N LYS A 40 6.78 -5.86 -8.06
CA LYS A 40 7.61 -6.27 -9.20
C LYS A 40 8.95 -6.83 -8.71
N PHE A 41 9.60 -6.16 -7.76
CA PHE A 41 10.84 -6.67 -7.13
C PHE A 41 10.66 -8.08 -6.54
N LEU A 42 9.60 -8.32 -5.76
CA LEU A 42 9.34 -9.66 -5.20
C LEU A 42 9.16 -10.74 -6.25
N ASN A 43 8.54 -10.39 -7.38
CA ASN A 43 8.36 -11.35 -8.47
C ASN A 43 9.69 -11.62 -9.21
N LEU A 44 10.60 -10.64 -9.24
CA LEU A 44 11.93 -10.79 -9.86
C LEU A 44 12.88 -11.67 -9.03
N ILE A 45 12.87 -11.54 -7.71
CA ILE A 45 13.75 -12.34 -6.83
C ILE A 45 13.33 -13.82 -6.73
N GLY A 46 12.18 -14.18 -7.31
CA GLY A 46 11.78 -15.57 -7.55
C GLY A 46 10.46 -15.99 -6.91
N THR A 47 9.98 -17.16 -7.34
CA THR A 47 8.67 -17.70 -6.98
C THR A 47 8.50 -17.99 -5.49
N VAL A 48 9.60 -18.12 -4.74
CA VAL A 48 9.58 -18.26 -3.27
C VAL A 48 8.84 -17.08 -2.63
N PHE A 49 8.89 -15.88 -3.20
CA PHE A 49 8.21 -14.70 -2.65
C PHE A 49 6.81 -14.44 -3.24
N SER A 50 6.28 -15.35 -4.06
CA SER A 50 4.95 -15.21 -4.68
C SER A 50 3.81 -15.11 -3.67
N PHE A 51 3.93 -15.76 -2.52
CA PHE A 51 2.92 -15.65 -1.45
C PHE A 51 2.93 -14.26 -0.82
N VAL A 52 4.11 -13.64 -0.67
CA VAL A 52 4.26 -12.27 -0.15
C VAL A 52 3.68 -11.28 -1.15
N SER A 53 4.03 -11.42 -2.43
CA SER A 53 3.53 -10.51 -3.47
C SER A 53 2.01 -10.62 -3.63
N SER A 54 1.43 -11.82 -3.53
CA SER A 54 -0.02 -12.03 -3.52
C SER A 54 -0.70 -11.40 -2.30
N ASP A 55 -0.13 -11.59 -1.10
CA ASP A 55 -0.64 -11.00 0.14
C ASP A 55 -0.64 -9.46 0.08
N VAL A 56 0.38 -8.84 -0.53
CA VAL A 56 0.43 -7.39 -0.75
C VAL A 56 -0.57 -6.93 -1.80
N LYS A 57 -0.63 -7.59 -2.97
CA LYS A 57 -1.62 -7.28 -4.02
C LYS A 57 -3.05 -7.33 -3.51
N SER A 58 -3.39 -8.31 -2.65
CA SER A 58 -4.72 -8.41 -2.05
C SER A 58 -5.11 -7.18 -1.21
N LYS A 59 -4.14 -6.57 -0.52
CA LYS A 59 -4.35 -5.37 0.30
C LYS A 59 -4.46 -4.11 -0.54
N ILE A 60 -3.63 -4.00 -1.57
CA ILE A 60 -3.74 -2.92 -2.56
C ILE A 60 -5.15 -2.93 -3.16
N LYS A 61 -5.65 -4.10 -3.56
CA LYS A 61 -7.01 -4.25 -4.09
C LYS A 61 -8.10 -3.82 -3.12
N VAL A 62 -7.92 -4.04 -1.81
CA VAL A 62 -8.85 -3.53 -0.79
C VAL A 62 -8.85 -2.00 -0.78
N MET A 63 -7.68 -1.36 -0.88
CA MET A 63 -7.57 0.09 -0.91
C MET A 63 -8.12 0.70 -2.20
N GLU A 64 -7.90 0.05 -3.34
CA GLU A 64 -8.49 0.45 -4.63
C GLU A 64 -10.02 0.45 -4.56
N LYS A 65 -10.63 -0.60 -3.99
CA LYS A 65 -12.08 -0.64 -3.78
C LYS A 65 -12.60 0.50 -2.92
N HIS A 66 -11.85 0.91 -1.89
CA HIS A 66 -12.23 2.06 -1.07
C HIS A 66 -12.11 3.39 -1.82
N LYS A 67 -11.15 3.50 -2.74
CA LYS A 67 -10.96 4.66 -3.63
C LYS A 67 -11.97 4.73 -4.79
N GLU A 68 -12.60 3.62 -5.16
CA GLU A 68 -13.64 3.57 -6.20
C GLU A 68 -15.07 3.73 -5.63
N GLY A 69 -15.23 3.58 -4.32
CA GLY A 69 -16.54 3.65 -3.66
C GLY A 69 -17.05 5.07 -3.42
N GLU A 70 -18.29 5.17 -2.90
CA GLU A 70 -18.94 6.46 -2.58
C GLU A 70 -18.13 7.35 -1.62
N ASN A 71 -17.30 6.73 -0.79
CA ASN A 71 -16.48 7.41 0.23
C ASN A 71 -15.03 7.67 -0.23
N ALA A 72 -14.73 7.57 -1.54
CA ALA A 72 -13.40 7.71 -2.12
C ALA A 72 -12.64 8.96 -1.63
N VAL A 73 -13.35 10.08 -1.48
CA VAL A 73 -12.80 11.36 -1.00
C VAL A 73 -12.15 11.22 0.38
N HIS A 74 -12.59 10.29 1.22
CA HIS A 74 -12.03 10.06 2.55
C HIS A 74 -10.75 9.20 2.52
N TYR A 75 -10.45 8.52 1.40
CA TYR A 75 -9.28 7.65 1.22
C TYR A 75 -8.15 8.30 0.41
N GLU A 76 -8.10 9.64 0.38
CA GLU A 76 -6.98 10.40 -0.21
C GLU A 76 -5.71 10.33 0.66
N SER A 77 -5.87 10.43 1.98
CA SER A 77 -4.77 10.42 2.94
C SER A 77 -5.06 9.57 4.17
N PHE A 78 -4.01 9.16 4.87
CA PHE A 78 -4.12 8.30 6.06
C PHE A 78 -4.92 8.97 7.15
N LYS A 79 -4.63 10.25 7.47
CA LYS A 79 -5.36 10.95 8.54
C LYS A 79 -6.83 11.12 8.21
N LYS A 80 -7.16 11.45 6.95
CA LYS A 80 -8.55 11.61 6.50
C LYS A 80 -9.32 10.29 6.59
N MET A 81 -8.68 9.19 6.15
CA MET A 81 -9.23 7.84 6.24
C MET A 81 -9.46 7.42 7.70
N MET A 82 -8.46 7.61 8.56
CA MET A 82 -8.56 7.25 9.98
C MET A 82 -9.65 8.04 10.69
N LYS A 83 -9.79 9.33 10.39
CA LYS A 83 -10.84 10.18 10.94
C LYS A 83 -12.22 9.67 10.52
N PHE A 84 -12.42 9.44 9.22
CA PHE A 84 -13.66 8.89 8.67
C PHE A 84 -14.03 7.53 9.30
N GLU A 85 -13.13 6.55 9.25
CA GLU A 85 -13.40 5.21 9.79
C GLU A 85 -13.69 5.21 11.30
N LYS A 86 -13.10 6.16 12.04
CA LYS A 86 -13.36 6.35 13.47
C LYS A 86 -14.72 6.99 13.72
N GLU A 87 -15.06 8.06 13.00
CA GLU A 87 -16.31 8.80 13.17
C GLU A 87 -17.54 7.99 12.77
N THR A 88 -17.41 7.12 11.78
CA THR A 88 -18.54 6.30 11.28
C THR A 88 -18.64 4.93 11.97
N SER A 89 -17.79 4.65 12.98
CA SER A 89 -17.64 3.34 13.64
C SER A 89 -17.58 2.15 12.66
N LEU A 90 -17.01 2.38 11.47
CA LEU A 90 -16.97 1.38 10.38
C LEU A 90 -16.16 0.14 10.77
N HIS A 91 -15.21 0.33 11.68
CA HIS A 91 -14.39 -0.74 12.26
C HIS A 91 -15.19 -1.73 13.13
N GLU A 92 -16.41 -1.38 13.56
CA GLU A 92 -17.30 -2.23 14.36
C GLU A 92 -18.33 -3.00 13.51
N LYS A 93 -18.53 -2.61 12.24
CA LYS A 93 -19.43 -3.32 11.33
C LYS A 93 -18.83 -4.66 10.90
N SER A 94 -19.52 -5.75 11.27
CA SER A 94 -19.16 -7.11 10.85
C SER A 94 -19.11 -7.19 9.32
N GLY A 95 -18.00 -7.67 8.77
CA GLY A 95 -17.77 -7.81 7.33
C GLY A 95 -17.13 -6.60 6.63
N PHE A 96 -16.99 -5.45 7.31
CA PHE A 96 -16.27 -4.31 6.73
C PHE A 96 -14.74 -4.51 6.80
N VAL A 97 -14.08 -4.44 5.65
CA VAL A 97 -12.62 -4.51 5.58
C VAL A 97 -12.06 -3.10 5.74
N SER A 98 -11.60 -2.76 6.94
CA SER A 98 -11.04 -1.44 7.23
C SER A 98 -9.77 -1.14 6.42
N GLY A 99 -9.74 0.02 5.78
CA GLY A 99 -8.57 0.60 5.13
C GLY A 99 -7.47 0.92 6.14
N SER A 100 -7.77 1.46 7.32
CA SER A 100 -6.74 1.75 8.33
C SER A 100 -6.01 0.49 8.81
N ARG A 101 -6.73 -0.62 9.07
CA ARG A 101 -6.11 -1.92 9.36
C ARG A 101 -5.29 -2.45 8.18
N THR A 102 -5.80 -2.28 6.96
CA THR A 102 -5.11 -2.73 5.73
C THR A 102 -3.80 -1.99 5.53
N MET A 103 -3.79 -0.66 5.66
CA MET A 103 -2.59 0.16 5.55
C MET A 103 -1.58 -0.12 6.65
N LEU A 104 -2.01 -0.36 7.89
CA LEU A 104 -1.11 -0.75 8.97
C LEU A 104 -0.37 -2.06 8.67
N ARG A 105 -1.07 -3.05 8.07
CA ARG A 105 -0.45 -4.32 7.67
C ARG A 105 0.53 -4.12 6.52
N LEU A 106 0.19 -3.29 5.53
CA LEU A 106 1.14 -2.89 4.49
C LEU A 106 2.38 -2.26 5.12
N HIS A 107 2.22 -1.22 5.93
CA HIS A 107 3.32 -0.53 6.59
C HIS A 107 4.27 -1.45 7.37
N ARG A 108 3.74 -2.42 8.11
CA ARG A 108 4.56 -3.45 8.78
C ARG A 108 5.36 -4.29 7.78
N GLY A 109 4.75 -4.61 6.64
CA GLY A 109 5.41 -5.23 5.50
C GLY A 109 6.60 -4.41 4.99
N LEU A 110 6.53 -3.07 4.94
CA LEU A 110 7.65 -2.20 4.52
C LEU A 110 8.94 -2.50 5.28
N GLY A 111 8.82 -2.78 6.59
CA GLY A 111 9.96 -3.16 7.42
C GLY A 111 10.66 -4.43 6.93
N LEU A 112 9.89 -5.42 6.45
CA LEU A 112 10.42 -6.63 5.83
C LEU A 112 11.20 -6.30 4.56
N TYR A 113 10.63 -5.48 3.66
CA TYR A 113 11.30 -5.07 2.41
C TYR A 113 12.62 -4.34 2.67
N LYS A 114 12.63 -3.42 3.63
CA LYS A 114 13.84 -2.69 4.03
C LYS A 114 14.93 -3.66 4.51
N ASN A 115 14.56 -4.72 5.21
CA ASN A 115 15.53 -5.74 5.65
C ASN A 115 16.01 -6.61 4.49
N ILE A 116 15.12 -7.03 3.58
CA ILE A 116 15.49 -7.81 2.39
C ILE A 116 16.46 -7.02 1.50
N ILE A 117 16.18 -5.75 1.23
CA ILE A 117 17.04 -4.87 0.40
C ILE A 117 18.41 -4.62 1.06
N LYS A 118 18.51 -4.72 2.39
CA LYS A 118 19.80 -4.61 3.09
C LYS A 118 20.64 -5.90 3.07
N ILE A 119 19.99 -7.05 2.84
CA ILE A 119 20.64 -8.36 2.86
C ILE A 119 21.18 -8.74 1.47
N VAL A 120 20.50 -8.30 0.41
CA VAL A 120 20.93 -8.42 -0.98
C VAL A 120 21.94 -7.33 -1.31
#